data_AF-A0A530B9Z0-F1
#
_entry.id   AF-A0A530B9Z0-F1
#
_cell.length_a   1.000
_cell.length_b   1.000
_cell.length_c   1.000
_cell.angle_alpha   90.00
_cell.angle_beta   90.00
_cell.angle_gamma   90.00
#
_symmetry.space_group_name_H-M   'P 1'
#
loop_
_entity.id
_entity.type
_entity.pdbx_description
1 polymer ?
#
loop_
_entity_poly.entity_id
_entity_poly.type
_entity_poly.pdbx_seq_one_letter_code
_entity_poly.pdbx_strand_id
1 'polypeptide(L)'
;GGPAPAPGEHFGPGAIVLISPDGAVRQVADKLAFANGMAVTPDNRTLIVAESHARRLTAFDIGKDGSLSKRRVWADLGNDYPDGICIDAEGCVWYADVPNRRCVRVREGGEKIDRVEVDRGCFACMLGGADGRTLFILAAEWRGFENMVSDARTGQVLSIAVSAPGAGWPSYTSGTR
;
A
#
# COMPACT_ATOMS: atom_id res chain seq x y z
N GLY A 1 1.45 -4.62 -14.17
CA GLY A 1 1.57 -3.26 -14.73
C GLY A 1 1.96 -3.37 -16.19
N GLY A 2 1.43 -2.51 -17.05
CA GLY A 2 1.85 -2.41 -18.44
C GLY A 2 3.27 -1.81 -18.57
N PRO A 3 3.80 -1.64 -19.80
CA PRO A 3 5.06 -0.95 -20.00
C PRO A 3 5.02 0.45 -19.37
N ALA A 4 6.19 0.95 -18.97
CA ALA A 4 6.32 2.33 -18.53
C ALA A 4 5.82 3.26 -19.67
N PRO A 5 5.04 4.31 -19.35
CA PRO A 5 4.57 5.27 -20.33
C PRO A 5 5.76 5.95 -20.99
N ALA A 6 5.61 6.36 -22.25
CA ALA A 6 6.63 7.13 -22.93
C ALA A 6 6.87 8.48 -22.20
N PRO A 7 8.01 9.15 -22.42
CA PRO A 7 8.25 10.49 -21.89
C PRO A 7 7.10 11.44 -22.26
N GLY A 8 6.41 11.99 -21.25
CA GLY A 8 5.24 12.87 -21.43
C GLY A 8 3.88 12.17 -21.41
N GLU A 9 3.85 10.83 -21.39
CA GLU A 9 2.63 10.05 -21.15
C GLU A 9 2.47 9.71 -19.67
N HIS A 10 1.23 9.54 -19.24
CA HIS A 10 0.90 9.05 -17.91
C HIS A 10 0.41 7.61 -18.01
N PHE A 11 0.71 6.79 -17.00
CA PHE A 11 0.02 5.51 -16.85
C PHE A 11 -1.49 5.77 -16.90
N GLY A 12 -2.19 5.04 -17.78
CA GLY A 12 -3.64 5.10 -17.86
C GLY A 12 -4.29 4.82 -16.49
N PRO A 13 -5.54 5.25 -16.29
CA PRO A 13 -6.22 5.08 -15.00
C PRO A 13 -6.21 3.62 -14.57
N GLY A 14 -5.66 3.35 -13.38
CA GLY A 14 -5.67 2.03 -12.76
C GLY A 14 -7.09 1.59 -12.43
N ALA A 15 -7.27 0.27 -12.35
CA ALA A 15 -8.52 -0.36 -11.96
C ALA A 15 -8.30 -1.33 -10.80
N ILE A 16 -9.32 -1.50 -9.97
CA ILE A 16 -9.39 -2.57 -8.97
C ILE A 16 -10.27 -3.67 -9.54
N VAL A 17 -9.75 -4.89 -9.50
CA VAL A 17 -10.44 -6.09 -9.95
C VAL A 17 -10.63 -7.02 -8.77
N LEU A 18 -11.86 -7.50 -8.60
CA LEU A 18 -12.21 -8.55 -7.65
C LEU A 18 -12.20 -9.89 -8.39
N ILE A 19 -11.53 -10.88 -7.80
CA ILE A 19 -11.54 -12.27 -8.25
C ILE A 19 -12.26 -13.08 -7.18
N SER A 20 -13.39 -13.67 -7.54
CA SER A 20 -14.19 -14.54 -6.66
C SER A 20 -13.52 -15.90 -6.45
N PRO A 21 -13.89 -16.67 -5.40
CA PRO A 21 -13.31 -18.00 -5.15
C PRO A 21 -13.51 -19.02 -6.29
N ASP A 22 -14.53 -18.83 -7.12
CA ASP A 22 -14.80 -19.62 -8.33
C ASP A 22 -14.00 -19.16 -9.56
N GLY A 23 -13.15 -18.13 -9.40
CA GLY A 23 -12.34 -17.55 -10.46
C GLY A 23 -13.05 -16.47 -11.29
N ALA A 24 -14.30 -16.11 -10.98
CA ALA A 24 -14.99 -15.03 -11.69
C ALA A 24 -14.29 -13.68 -11.45
N VAL A 25 -14.08 -12.92 -12.52
CA VAL A 25 -13.32 -11.66 -12.51
C VAL A 25 -14.26 -10.47 -12.77
N ARG A 26 -14.23 -9.46 -11.90
CA ARG A 26 -15.05 -8.26 -12.04
C ARG A 26 -14.26 -6.99 -11.72
N GLN A 27 -14.30 -6.00 -12.60
CA GLN A 27 -13.83 -4.66 -12.28
C GLN A 27 -14.77 -4.02 -11.25
N VAL A 28 -14.22 -3.57 -10.12
CA VAL A 28 -14.99 -2.99 -9.00
C VAL A 28 -14.65 -1.53 -8.74
N ALA A 29 -13.55 -1.02 -9.28
CA ALA A 29 -13.25 0.41 -9.36
C ALA A 29 -12.33 0.71 -10.54
N ASP A 30 -12.33 1.96 -10.99
CA ASP A 30 -11.47 2.51 -12.06
C ASP A 30 -10.91 3.88 -11.68
N LYS A 31 -10.14 4.52 -12.56
CA LYS A 31 -9.67 5.91 -12.36
C LYS A 31 -8.85 6.09 -11.08
N LEU A 32 -8.01 5.12 -10.76
CA LEU A 32 -6.98 5.26 -9.74
C LEU A 32 -5.68 5.77 -10.36
N ALA A 33 -5.06 6.77 -9.76
CA ALA A 33 -3.81 7.33 -10.21
C ALA A 33 -2.63 6.49 -9.70
N PHE A 34 -2.26 5.49 -10.49
CA PHE A 34 -1.18 4.54 -10.19
C PHE A 34 -1.42 3.79 -8.87
N ALA A 35 -2.39 2.88 -8.88
CA ALA A 35 -2.76 2.06 -7.72
C ALA A 35 -1.65 1.06 -7.36
N ASN A 36 -1.30 1.00 -6.08
CA ASN A 36 -0.27 0.10 -5.54
C ASN A 36 -0.83 -0.76 -4.40
N GLY A 37 -0.38 -0.54 -3.16
CA GLY A 37 -0.77 -1.32 -2.00
C GLY A 37 -2.26 -1.19 -1.68
N MET A 38 -2.84 -2.29 -1.20
CA MET A 38 -4.22 -2.34 -0.74
C MET A 38 -4.30 -3.08 0.60
N ALA A 39 -5.16 -2.60 1.49
CA ALA A 39 -5.47 -3.26 2.75
C ALA A 39 -6.96 -3.13 3.07
N VAL A 40 -7.52 -4.15 3.70
CA VAL A 40 -8.92 -4.14 4.17
C VAL A 40 -8.93 -3.99 5.68
N THR A 41 -9.80 -3.13 6.19
CA THR A 41 -9.95 -2.92 7.64
C THR A 41 -10.38 -4.19 8.38
N PRO A 42 -10.06 -4.34 9.68
CA PRO A 42 -10.39 -5.54 10.45
C PRO A 42 -11.87 -5.92 10.48
N ASP A 43 -12.76 -4.93 10.32
CA ASP A 43 -14.21 -5.13 10.27
C ASP A 43 -14.74 -5.55 8.89
N ASN A 44 -13.86 -5.72 7.89
CA ASN A 44 -14.17 -6.05 6.50
C ASN A 44 -15.01 -5.01 5.76
N ARG A 45 -15.10 -3.77 6.26
CA ARG A 45 -16.00 -2.75 5.69
C ARG A 45 -15.32 -1.77 4.77
N THR A 46 -14.01 -1.58 4.88
CA THR A 46 -13.29 -0.57 4.12
C THR A 46 -12.09 -1.17 3.41
N LEU A 47 -11.99 -0.93 2.10
CA LEU A 47 -10.77 -1.12 1.33
C LEU A 47 -10.02 0.20 1.27
N ILE A 48 -8.75 0.22 1.68
CA ILE A 48 -7.83 1.35 1.54
C ILE A 48 -6.82 1.01 0.44
N VAL A 49 -6.56 1.96 -0.45
CA VAL A 49 -5.66 1.82 -1.60
C VAL A 49 -4.69 2.98 -1.65
N ALA A 50 -3.41 2.70 -1.86
CA ALA A 50 -2.40 3.70 -2.15
C ALA A 50 -2.43 4.11 -3.63
N GLU A 51 -2.56 5.41 -3.89
CA GLU A 51 -2.45 6.01 -5.23
C GLU A 51 -1.20 6.88 -5.29
N SER A 52 -0.08 6.35 -5.82
CA SER A 52 1.21 7.08 -5.76
C SER A 52 1.18 8.39 -6.54
N HIS A 53 0.49 8.42 -7.68
CA HIS A 53 0.44 9.63 -8.52
C HIS A 53 -0.59 10.65 -8.02
N ALA A 54 -1.59 10.21 -7.23
CA ALA A 54 -2.49 11.13 -6.52
C ALA A 54 -2.00 11.51 -5.12
N ARG A 55 -0.87 10.94 -4.66
CA ARG A 55 -0.22 11.23 -3.37
C ARG A 55 -1.17 11.12 -2.18
N ARG A 56 -2.00 10.07 -2.20
CA ARG A 56 -3.05 9.86 -1.22
C ARG A 56 -3.31 8.39 -0.96
N LEU A 57 -3.97 8.14 0.16
CA LEU A 57 -4.71 6.90 0.41
C LEU A 57 -6.18 7.14 0.10
N THR A 58 -6.80 6.23 -0.65
CA THR A 58 -8.22 6.29 -1.02
C THR A 58 -8.97 5.13 -0.40
N ALA A 59 -10.11 5.41 0.20
CA ALA A 59 -10.98 4.41 0.81
C ALA A 59 -12.26 4.17 0.00
N PHE A 60 -12.75 2.94 0.07
CA PHE A 60 -14.05 2.51 -0.44
C PHE A 60 -14.78 1.69 0.62
N ASP A 61 -16.10 1.85 0.69
CA ASP A 61 -16.97 0.93 1.42
C ASP A 61 -17.09 -0.39 0.64
N ILE A 62 -16.97 -1.52 1.32
CA ILE A 62 -17.10 -2.87 0.77
C ILE A 62 -18.55 -3.36 0.97
N GLY A 63 -19.22 -3.67 -0.15
CA GLY A 63 -20.53 -4.31 -0.17
C GLY A 63 -20.46 -5.81 0.12
N LYS A 64 -21.61 -6.42 0.44
CA LYS A 64 -21.70 -7.87 0.74
C LYS A 64 -21.23 -8.77 -0.42
N ASP A 65 -21.33 -8.28 -1.64
CA ASP A 65 -20.92 -8.93 -2.89
C ASP A 65 -19.49 -8.53 -3.34
N GLY A 66 -18.74 -7.84 -2.47
CA GLY A 66 -17.43 -7.27 -2.78
C GLY A 66 -17.46 -6.06 -3.72
N SER A 67 -18.63 -5.49 -4.02
CA SER A 67 -18.71 -4.20 -4.71
C SER A 67 -18.06 -3.09 -3.88
N LEU A 68 -17.45 -2.11 -4.56
CA LEU A 68 -16.85 -0.95 -3.92
C LEU A 68 -17.71 0.28 -4.15
N SER A 69 -17.95 1.04 -3.09
CA SER A 69 -18.76 2.26 -3.15
C SER A 69 -18.17 3.36 -2.26
N LYS A 70 -18.76 4.56 -2.28
CA LYS A 70 -18.36 5.71 -1.44
C LYS A 70 -16.85 6.00 -1.45
N ARG A 71 -16.27 6.06 -2.65
CA ARG A 71 -14.88 6.47 -2.86
C ARG A 71 -14.62 7.80 -2.15
N ARG A 72 -13.58 7.86 -1.32
CA ARG A 72 -13.18 9.06 -0.58
C ARG A 72 -11.68 9.10 -0.37
N VAL A 73 -11.12 10.30 -0.20
CA VAL A 73 -9.75 10.44 0.32
C VAL A 73 -9.76 9.97 1.77
N TRP A 74 -8.95 8.96 2.07
CA TRP A 74 -8.72 8.48 3.43
C TRP A 74 -7.62 9.28 4.11
N ALA A 75 -6.54 9.57 3.38
CA ALA A 75 -5.48 10.48 3.81
C ALA A 75 -4.85 11.20 2.62
N ASP A 76 -4.71 12.53 2.72
CA ASP A 76 -3.82 13.31 1.86
C ASP A 76 -2.40 13.21 2.41
N LEU A 77 -1.44 12.82 1.57
CA LEU A 77 -0.05 12.61 1.99
C LEU A 77 0.90 13.72 1.51
N GLY A 78 0.37 14.76 0.87
CA GLY A 78 1.13 15.92 0.40
C GLY A 78 2.12 15.59 -0.71
N ASN A 79 3.39 15.42 -0.36
CA ASN A 79 4.49 15.20 -1.31
C ASN A 79 5.08 13.77 -1.25
N ASP A 80 4.38 12.85 -0.58
CA ASP A 80 4.80 11.45 -0.47
C ASP A 80 4.23 10.62 -1.64
N TYR A 81 4.86 9.47 -1.91
CA TYR A 81 4.47 8.58 -3.01
C TYR A 81 4.19 7.17 -2.44
N PRO A 82 2.98 6.93 -1.91
CA PRO A 82 2.66 5.69 -1.22
C PRO A 82 2.66 4.49 -2.17
N ASP A 83 3.29 3.39 -1.79
CA ASP A 83 3.34 2.13 -2.54
C ASP A 83 2.64 1.00 -1.75
N GLY A 84 3.33 -0.07 -1.34
CA GLY A 84 2.76 -1.12 -0.50
C GLY A 84 2.36 -0.60 0.89
N ILE A 85 1.21 -1.07 1.40
CA ILE A 85 0.63 -0.61 2.68
C ILE A 85 0.20 -1.79 3.56
N CYS A 86 0.07 -1.54 4.87
CA CYS A 86 -0.60 -2.42 5.82
C CYS A 86 -1.31 -1.62 6.93
N ILE A 87 -2.25 -2.24 7.65
CA ILE A 87 -3.02 -1.62 8.73
C ILE A 87 -2.52 -2.16 10.08
N ASP A 88 -2.47 -1.30 11.10
CA ASP A 88 -2.21 -1.71 12.47
C ASP A 88 -3.48 -1.77 13.33
N ALA A 89 -3.35 -2.36 14.51
CA ALA A 89 -4.46 -2.56 15.46
C ALA A 89 -5.03 -1.25 16.06
N GLU A 90 -4.35 -0.12 15.87
CA GLU A 90 -4.86 1.20 16.25
C GLU A 90 -5.60 1.88 15.08
N GLY A 91 -5.77 1.20 13.94
CA GLY A 91 -6.44 1.72 12.76
C GLY A 91 -5.59 2.67 11.92
N CYS A 92 -4.28 2.74 12.15
CA CYS A 92 -3.37 3.52 11.32
C CYS A 92 -2.89 2.68 10.13
N VAL A 93 -2.48 3.38 9.08
CA VAL A 93 -1.86 2.77 7.90
C VAL A 93 -0.37 3.02 7.94
N TRP A 94 0.42 1.97 7.74
CA TRP A 94 1.80 2.09 7.29
C TRP A 94 1.83 2.06 5.77
N TYR A 95 2.55 2.99 5.15
CA TYR A 95 2.86 2.95 3.73
C TYR A 95 4.36 3.05 3.49
N ALA A 96 4.83 2.34 2.46
CA ALA A 96 6.15 2.52 1.89
C ALA A 96 6.16 3.77 0.98
N ASP A 97 7.20 4.59 1.10
CA ASP A 97 7.38 5.83 0.33
C ASP A 97 8.69 5.72 -0.49
N VAL A 98 8.54 5.41 -1.77
CA VAL A 98 9.65 4.94 -2.63
C VAL A 98 10.76 5.98 -2.80
N PRO A 99 10.51 7.19 -3.34
CA PRO A 99 11.59 8.14 -3.58
C PRO A 99 12.13 8.77 -2.28
N ASN A 100 11.31 8.81 -1.22
CA ASN A 100 11.70 9.41 0.06
C ASN A 100 12.40 8.42 0.99
N ARG A 101 12.54 7.14 0.62
CA ARG A 101 13.35 6.12 1.32
C ARG A 101 12.91 5.88 2.76
N ARG A 102 11.61 5.74 2.96
CA ARG A 102 11.02 5.54 4.28
C ARG A 102 9.72 4.76 4.24
N CYS A 103 9.33 4.23 5.39
CA CYS A 103 7.94 3.88 5.68
C CYS A 103 7.36 4.90 6.64
N VAL A 104 6.09 5.26 6.47
CA VAL A 104 5.41 6.27 7.30
C VAL A 104 4.12 5.68 7.85
N ARG A 105 3.87 5.95 9.14
CA ARG A 105 2.62 5.62 9.82
C ARG A 105 1.71 6.84 9.82
N VAL A 106 0.47 6.68 9.38
CA VAL A 106 -0.47 7.77 9.18
C VAL A 106 -1.87 7.40 9.70
N ARG A 107 -2.55 8.38 10.30
CA ARG A 107 -3.97 8.27 10.69
C ARG A 107 -4.88 8.61 9.53
N GLU A 108 -6.13 8.15 9.63
CA GLU A 108 -7.19 8.69 8.77
C GLU A 108 -7.22 10.22 8.89
N GLY A 109 -7.37 10.91 7.77
CA GLY A 109 -7.23 12.36 7.68
C GLY A 109 -5.82 12.87 7.34
N GLY A 110 -4.80 12.01 7.38
CA GLY A 110 -3.44 12.34 6.88
C GLY A 110 -2.43 12.78 7.93
N GLU A 111 -2.75 12.70 9.22
CA GLU A 111 -1.78 12.97 10.28
C GLU A 111 -0.69 11.89 10.30
N LYS A 112 0.53 12.26 9.92
CA LYS A 112 1.71 11.38 9.95
C LYS A 112 2.29 11.37 11.35
N ILE A 113 2.28 10.21 11.99
CA ILE A 113 2.57 10.07 13.42
C ILE A 113 3.81 9.24 13.73
N ASP A 114 4.37 8.55 12.74
CA ASP A 114 5.65 7.86 12.88
C ASP A 114 6.33 7.67 11.51
N ARG A 115 7.64 7.40 11.50
CA ARG A 115 8.39 7.07 10.30
C ARG A 115 9.60 6.18 10.60
N VAL A 116 9.95 5.34 9.63
CA VAL A 116 11.18 4.55 9.60
C VAL A 116 11.95 4.95 8.35
N GLU A 117 13.08 5.64 8.53
CA GLU A 117 14.00 6.01 7.44
C GLU A 117 14.94 4.83 7.11
N VAL A 118 15.25 4.63 5.84
CA VAL A 118 16.21 3.62 5.36
C VAL A 118 17.13 4.24 4.30
N ASP A 119 18.12 3.48 3.83
CA ASP A 119 19.12 3.98 2.88
C ASP A 119 18.68 3.92 1.40
N ARG A 120 17.52 3.31 1.11
CA ARG A 120 17.04 3.00 -0.24
C ARG A 120 15.52 3.09 -0.36
N GLY A 121 14.96 3.03 -1.56
CA GLY A 121 13.51 3.20 -1.75
C GLY A 121 12.72 2.05 -1.14
N CYS A 122 11.66 2.36 -0.39
CA CYS A 122 10.73 1.38 0.17
C CYS A 122 9.60 1.14 -0.82
N PHE A 123 9.37 -0.13 -1.21
CA PHE A 123 8.33 -0.51 -2.17
C PHE A 123 7.13 -1.19 -1.51
N ALA A 124 7.35 -1.87 -0.38
CA ALA A 124 6.26 -2.44 0.39
C ALA A 124 6.62 -2.53 1.87
N CYS A 125 5.60 -2.52 2.73
CA CYS A 125 5.75 -2.80 4.14
C CYS A 125 4.62 -3.67 4.66
N MET A 126 4.92 -4.53 5.63
CA MET A 126 3.93 -5.42 6.27
C MET A 126 4.27 -5.63 7.74
N LEU A 127 3.26 -5.54 8.60
CA LEU A 127 3.38 -5.91 10.01
C LEU A 127 3.26 -7.43 10.19
N GLY A 128 4.12 -7.99 11.02
CA GLY A 128 4.17 -9.42 11.32
C GLY A 128 5.08 -9.72 12.49
N GLY A 129 5.67 -10.91 12.50
CA GLY A 129 6.41 -11.42 13.66
C GLY A 129 5.49 -12.06 14.70
N ALA A 130 6.09 -12.70 15.71
CA ALA A 130 5.35 -13.51 16.69
C ALA A 130 4.29 -12.73 17.47
N ASP A 131 4.52 -11.44 17.71
CA ASP A 131 3.61 -10.55 18.43
C ASP A 131 2.97 -9.48 17.52
N GLY A 132 3.24 -9.53 16.22
CA GLY A 132 2.73 -8.59 15.23
C GLY A 132 3.45 -7.25 15.11
N ARG A 133 4.48 -7.01 15.93
CA ARG A 133 5.14 -5.71 16.07
C ARG A 133 6.44 -5.59 15.29
N THR A 134 6.66 -6.46 14.31
CA THR A 134 7.77 -6.32 13.37
C THR A 134 7.25 -5.73 12.07
N LEU A 135 7.70 -4.53 11.72
CA LEU A 135 7.49 -3.96 10.39
C LEU A 135 8.57 -4.53 9.46
N PHE A 136 8.17 -5.39 8.53
CA PHE A 136 9.01 -5.82 7.42
C PHE A 136 8.91 -4.81 6.28
N ILE A 137 10.03 -4.51 5.65
CA ILE A 137 10.14 -3.51 4.58
C ILE A 137 10.88 -4.14 3.40
N LEU A 138 10.24 -4.15 2.22
CA LEU A 138 10.90 -4.47 0.97
C LEU A 138 11.50 -3.20 0.39
N ALA A 139 12.82 -3.17 0.24
CA ALA A 139 13.54 -1.97 -0.15
C ALA A 139 14.57 -2.24 -1.26
N ALA A 140 14.76 -1.32 -2.19
CA ALA A 140 15.77 -1.41 -3.24
C ALA A 140 16.25 0.00 -3.64
N GLU A 141 17.41 0.12 -4.27
CA GLU A 141 17.85 1.42 -4.79
C GLU A 141 16.89 1.92 -5.88
N TRP A 142 16.23 3.05 -5.62
CA TRP A 142 15.35 3.71 -6.57
C TRP A 142 16.13 4.77 -7.35
N ARG A 143 16.13 4.64 -8.69
CA ARG A 143 16.89 5.52 -9.60
C ARG A 143 16.00 6.27 -10.60
N GLY A 144 14.71 6.42 -10.26
CA GLY A 144 13.70 7.03 -11.12
C GLY A 144 13.13 6.07 -12.17
N PHE A 145 12.00 6.47 -12.77
CA PHE A 145 11.25 5.65 -13.74
C PHE A 145 12.07 5.26 -14.98
N GLU A 146 12.97 6.13 -15.42
CA GLU A 146 13.85 5.89 -16.57
C GLU A 146 14.84 4.73 -16.34
N ASN A 147 15.10 4.38 -15.09
CA ASN A 147 16.07 3.36 -14.68
C ASN A 147 15.40 2.16 -13.97
N MET A 148 14.12 1.90 -14.24
CA MET A 148 13.39 0.78 -13.64
C MET A 148 13.97 -0.59 -14.01
N VAL A 149 14.61 -0.72 -15.16
CA VAL A 149 15.27 -1.96 -15.61
C VAL A 149 16.77 -1.78 -15.40
N SER A 150 17.32 -2.53 -14.46
CA SER A 150 18.76 -2.55 -14.16
C SER A 150 19.19 -3.95 -13.74
N ASP A 151 20.42 -4.32 -14.06
CA ASP A 151 21.06 -5.55 -13.57
C ASP A 151 21.47 -5.46 -12.10
N ALA A 152 21.37 -4.27 -11.48
CA ALA A 152 21.71 -4.05 -10.09
C ALA A 152 20.78 -4.86 -9.16
N ARG A 153 21.38 -5.71 -8.30
CA ARG A 153 20.67 -6.52 -7.29
C ARG A 153 20.72 -5.86 -5.93
N THR A 154 19.96 -4.79 -5.76
CA THR A 154 19.98 -3.93 -4.56
C THR A 154 18.81 -4.21 -3.61
N GLY A 155 17.95 -5.18 -3.93
CA GLY A 155 16.80 -5.55 -3.13
C GLY A 155 17.21 -6.12 -1.76
N GLN A 156 16.52 -5.67 -0.72
CA GLN A 156 16.69 -6.11 0.66
C GLN A 156 15.32 -6.24 1.33
N VAL A 157 15.24 -7.17 2.27
CA VAL A 157 14.18 -7.21 3.27
C VAL A 157 14.77 -6.68 4.57
N LEU A 158 14.24 -5.57 5.03
CA LEU A 158 14.60 -4.95 6.31
C LEU A 158 13.49 -5.25 7.32
N SER A 159 13.82 -5.19 8.61
CA SER A 159 12.84 -5.37 9.67
C SER A 159 13.17 -4.51 10.87
N ILE A 160 12.15 -3.94 11.50
CA ILE A 160 12.29 -3.12 12.71
C ILE A 160 11.09 -3.35 13.64
N ALA A 161 11.33 -3.25 14.94
CA ALA A 161 10.25 -3.29 15.94
C ALA A 161 9.48 -1.98 15.94
N VAL A 162 8.15 -2.05 16.08
CA VAL A 162 7.23 -0.90 16.17
C VAL A 162 6.26 -1.08 17.34
N SER A 163 5.52 -0.02 17.70
CA SER A 163 4.66 -0.04 18.88
C SER A 163 3.35 -0.82 18.70
N ALA A 164 2.74 -0.73 17.51
CA ALA A 164 1.41 -1.27 17.23
C ALA A 164 1.49 -2.56 16.38
N PRO A 165 0.78 -3.63 16.77
CA PRO A 165 0.76 -4.86 15.99
C PRO A 165 -0.11 -4.72 14.72
N GLY A 166 0.12 -5.59 13.74
CA GLY A 166 -0.69 -5.63 12.51
C GLY A 166 -2.15 -6.01 12.74
N ALA A 167 -3.03 -5.53 11.87
CA ALA A 167 -4.44 -5.87 11.82
C ALA A 167 -4.97 -5.82 10.38
N GLY A 168 -6.25 -6.18 10.20
CA GLY A 168 -6.90 -6.15 8.90
C GLY A 168 -6.39 -7.24 7.96
N TRP A 169 -6.56 -7.00 6.65
CA TRP A 169 -6.17 -7.94 5.61
C TRP A 169 -5.16 -7.31 4.65
N PRO A 170 -4.16 -8.09 4.20
CA PRO A 170 -3.93 -9.50 4.52
C PRO A 170 -3.55 -9.75 6.00
N SER A 171 -4.10 -10.80 6.62
CA SER A 171 -3.78 -11.18 8.00
C SER A 171 -2.71 -12.27 8.03
N TYR A 172 -1.84 -12.23 9.05
CA TYR A 172 -0.77 -13.19 9.29
C TYR A 172 -1.03 -14.13 10.47
N THR A 173 -2.19 -14.06 11.16
CA THR A 173 -2.48 -14.94 12.29
C THR A 173 -2.46 -16.41 11.86
N SER A 174 -1.46 -17.13 12.36
CA SER A 174 -1.09 -18.51 11.99
C SER A 174 -2.07 -19.59 12.48
N GLY A 175 -3.27 -19.23 12.93
CA GLY A 175 -4.13 -20.13 13.71
C GLY A 175 -5.53 -20.39 13.18
N THR A 176 -6.04 -19.65 12.20
CA THR A 176 -7.37 -19.94 11.63
C THR A 176 -7.48 -19.29 10.25
N ARG A 177 -7.45 -20.12 9.21
CA ARG A 177 -7.90 -19.78 7.86
C ARG A 177 -9.14 -20.60 7.57
#